data_AF-A0A437AIX2-F1
#
_entry.id   AF-A0A437AIX2-F1
#
_cell.length_a   1.000
_cell.length_b   1.000
_cell.length_c   1.000
_cell.angle_alpha   90.00
_cell.angle_beta   90.00
_cell.angle_gamma   90.00
#
_symmetry.space_group_name_H-M   'P 1'
#
loop_
_entity.id
_entity.type
_entity.pdbx_description
1 polymer ?
#
loop_
_entity_poly.entity_id
_entity_poly.type
_entity_poly.pdbx_seq_one_letter_code
_entity_poly.pdbx_strand_id
1 'polypeptide(L)'
;MGEDRNDDQTNKEMQYFTPQIFFNYEPPRQEVYVNVKQYAAIRKRKARRDYLDSLMEIQKSSYLHESRHRHAMNRLRAPSGRFLTKEEMAMMRNKKDKSDGNS
;
A
#
# COMPACT_ATOMS: atom_id res chain seq x y z
N MET A 1 21.52 -43.48 -11.87
CA MET A 1 20.63 -43.79 -10.74
C MET A 1 20.40 -42.48 -10.00
N GLY A 2 19.44 -41.63 -10.35
CA GLY A 2 18.12 -41.92 -10.92
C GLY A 2 17.15 -42.14 -9.77
N GLU A 3 16.82 -41.08 -9.03
CA GLU A 3 15.54 -40.97 -8.32
C GLU A 3 15.03 -39.56 -8.58
N ASP A 4 14.07 -39.53 -9.50
CA ASP A 4 13.45 -38.36 -10.07
C ASP A 4 12.68 -37.58 -9.01
N ARG A 5 12.77 -36.25 -9.13
CA ARG A 5 11.93 -35.29 -8.44
C ARG A 5 10.48 -35.64 -8.76
N ASN A 6 9.75 -36.20 -7.80
CA ASN A 6 8.30 -36.16 -7.82
C ASN A 6 7.89 -34.70 -7.58
N ASP A 7 7.93 -33.93 -8.66
CA ASP A 7 7.14 -32.74 -8.83
C ASP A 7 5.68 -33.17 -8.74
N ASP A 8 5.13 -33.21 -7.52
CA ASP A 8 3.68 -33.30 -7.27
C ASP A 8 3.04 -32.00 -7.79
N GLN A 9 3.03 -31.87 -9.12
CA GLN A 9 2.28 -30.88 -9.90
C GLN A 9 0.79 -31.24 -9.96
N THR A 10 0.33 -32.21 -9.19
CA THR A 10 -1.08 -32.65 -9.15
C THR A 10 -1.95 -31.84 -8.20
N ASN A 11 -1.65 -30.55 -8.04
CA ASN A 11 -2.66 -29.58 -7.58
C ASN A 11 -2.39 -28.13 -8.02
N LYS A 12 -1.80 -27.94 -9.21
CA LYS A 12 -1.57 -26.60 -9.80
C LYS A 12 -2.42 -26.32 -11.04
N GLU A 13 -3.44 -27.15 -11.28
CA GLU A 13 -4.43 -26.98 -12.36
C GLU A 13 -5.86 -27.17 -11.87
N MET A 14 -6.22 -26.60 -10.72
CA MET A 14 -7.58 -26.06 -10.57
C MET A 14 -7.57 -24.60 -11.03
N GLN A 15 -7.14 -24.41 -12.27
CA GLN A 15 -7.43 -23.19 -13.02
C GLN A 15 -8.92 -23.24 -13.32
N TYR A 16 -9.70 -22.46 -12.58
CA TYR A 16 -11.10 -22.23 -12.90
C TYR A 16 -11.16 -21.68 -14.32
N PHE A 17 -11.41 -22.54 -15.30
CA PHE A 17 -11.80 -22.14 -16.62
C PHE A 17 -13.15 -21.46 -16.44
N THR A 18 -13.17 -20.13 -16.31
CA THR A 18 -14.40 -19.35 -16.35
C THR A 18 -14.76 -19.21 -17.83
N PRO A 19 -15.70 -20.01 -18.37
CA PRO A 19 -16.11 -19.80 -19.74
C PRO A 19 -16.71 -18.40 -19.82
N GLN A 20 -16.23 -17.60 -20.76
CA GLN A 20 -16.75 -16.27 -21.08
C GLN A 20 -18.12 -16.39 -21.78
N ILE A 21 -19.06 -17.09 -21.15
CA ILE A 21 -20.45 -17.16 -21.59
C ILE A 21 -21.10 -15.86 -21.11
N PHE A 22 -21.27 -14.96 -22.08
CA PHE A 22 -22.10 -13.76 -22.03
C PHE A 22 -23.57 -14.13 -21.77
N PHE A 23 -23.92 -14.43 -20.52
CA PHE A 23 -25.30 -14.40 -20.02
C PHE A 23 -25.24 -14.12 -18.53
N ASN A 24 -25.56 -12.90 -18.11
CA ASN A 24 -25.99 -12.46 -16.77
C ASN A 24 -25.82 -13.48 -15.61
N TYR A 25 -24.60 -13.96 -15.37
CA TYR A 25 -24.30 -14.79 -14.22
C TYR A 25 -24.04 -13.82 -13.07
N GLU A 26 -25.11 -13.44 -12.36
CA GLU A 26 -24.90 -12.93 -11.00
C GLU A 26 -24.48 -14.15 -10.18
N PRO A 27 -23.23 -14.22 -9.69
CA PRO A 27 -22.85 -15.31 -8.81
C PRO A 27 -23.85 -15.31 -7.65
N PRO A 28 -24.41 -16.47 -7.26
CA PRO A 28 -25.32 -16.54 -6.13
C PRO A 28 -24.63 -15.85 -4.95
N ARG A 29 -25.32 -14.89 -4.32
CA ARG A 29 -24.81 -14.22 -3.13
C ARG A 29 -24.42 -15.32 -2.16
N GLN A 30 -23.12 -15.56 -2.01
CA GLN A 30 -22.64 -16.61 -1.14
C GLN A 30 -23.17 -16.28 0.26
N GLU A 31 -24.08 -17.09 0.77
CA GLU A 31 -24.58 -16.94 2.13
C GLU A 31 -23.42 -17.25 3.07
N VAL A 32 -22.71 -16.20 3.46
CA VAL A 32 -21.60 -16.32 4.40
C VAL A 32 -22.21 -16.53 5.78
N TYR A 33 -22.15 -17.77 6.27
CA TYR A 33 -22.47 -18.06 7.66
C TYR A 33 -21.49 -17.32 8.55
N VAL A 34 -22.03 -16.48 9.42
CA VAL A 34 -21.27 -15.73 10.42
C VAL A 34 -21.69 -16.18 11.81
N ASN A 35 -20.89 -15.84 12.81
CA ASN A 35 -21.27 -16.04 14.20
C ASN A 35 -22.58 -15.29 14.51
N VAL A 36 -23.56 -16.01 15.06
CA VAL A 36 -24.89 -15.50 15.43
C VAL A 36 -24.83 -14.24 16.29
N LYS A 37 -23.87 -14.13 17.21
CA LYS A 37 -23.70 -12.95 18.09
C LYS A 37 -23.20 -11.72 17.34
N GLN A 38 -22.64 -11.90 16.14
CA GLN A 38 -21.98 -10.83 15.39
C GLN A 38 -22.81 -10.34 14.19
N TYR A 39 -23.76 -11.13 13.70
CA TYR A 39 -24.52 -10.83 12.47
C TYR A 39 -25.09 -9.40 12.44
N ALA A 40 -25.82 -9.00 13.48
CA ALA A 40 -26.42 -7.67 13.55
C ALA A 40 -25.37 -6.54 13.57
N ALA A 41 -24.24 -6.74 14.25
CA ALA A 41 -23.16 -5.77 14.32
C ALA A 41 -22.41 -5.64 12.99
N ILE A 42 -22.14 -6.77 12.31
CA ILE A 42 -21.53 -6.79 10.97
C ILE A 42 -22.40 -6.00 9.99
N ARG A 43 -23.72 -6.26 9.99
CA ARG A 43 -24.67 -5.54 9.14
C ARG A 43 -24.64 -4.03 9.37
N LYS A 44 -24.68 -3.58 10.64
CA LYS A 44 -24.61 -2.15 11.00
C LYS A 44 -23.28 -1.52 10.59
N ARG A 45 -22.15 -2.18 10.86
CA ARG A 45 -20.81 -1.67 10.51
C ARG A 45 -20.62 -1.59 9.00
N LYS A 46 -21.16 -2.56 8.24
CA LYS A 46 -21.13 -2.54 6.78
C LYS A 46 -21.88 -1.32 6.23
N ALA A 47 -23.15 -1.14 6.61
CA ALA A 47 -23.91 0.04 6.21
C ALA A 47 -23.20 1.37 6.57
N ARG A 48 -22.55 1.44 7.74
CA ARG A 48 -21.77 2.63 8.14
C ARG A 48 -20.54 2.84 7.25
N ARG A 49 -19.78 1.79 6.94
CA ARG A 49 -18.62 1.90 6.03
C ARG A 49 -19.07 2.30 4.64
N ASP A 50 -20.09 1.63 4.09
CA ASP A 50 -20.61 1.92 2.76
C ASP A 50 -21.06 3.40 2.65
N TYR A 51 -21.71 3.94 3.69
CA TYR A 51 -22.05 5.36 3.76
C TYR A 51 -20.81 6.28 3.79
N LEU A 52 -19.82 5.98 4.63
CA LEU A 52 -18.59 6.79 4.72
C LEU A 52 -17.75 6.72 3.44
N ASP A 53 -17.66 5.54 2.83
CA ASP A 53 -16.94 5.30 1.58
C ASP A 53 -17.64 6.04 0.41
N SER A 54 -18.97 6.17 0.44
CA SER A 54 -19.71 6.97 -0.54
C SER A 54 -19.49 8.48 -0.40
N LEU A 55 -19.19 8.96 0.82
CA LEU A 55 -18.90 10.37 1.09
C LEU A 55 -17.44 10.73 0.86
N MET A 56 -16.52 9.77 1.03
CA MET A 56 -15.09 10.01 0.99
C MET A 56 -14.49 9.35 -0.26
N GLU A 57 -14.24 10.14 -1.30
CA GLU A 57 -13.41 9.69 -2.41
C GLU A 57 -11.97 9.53 -1.94
N ILE A 58 -11.47 8.29 -1.95
CA ILE A 58 -10.07 8.01 -1.65
C ILE A 58 -9.23 8.43 -2.87
N GLN A 59 -8.70 9.65 -2.83
CA GLN A 59 -7.68 10.07 -3.79
C GLN A 59 -6.37 9.32 -3.52
N LYS A 60 -6.01 8.40 -4.42
CA LYS A 60 -4.75 7.66 -4.39
C LYS A 60 -3.62 8.53 -4.93
N SER A 61 -3.19 9.53 -4.18
CA SER A 61 -1.99 10.31 -4.50
C SER A 61 -0.72 9.61 -4.00
N SER A 62 0.43 9.91 -4.61
CA SER A 62 1.74 9.39 -4.16
C SER A 62 2.14 9.91 -2.77
N TYR A 63 1.52 11.00 -2.30
CA TYR A 63 1.75 11.60 -0.99
C TYR A 63 0.47 12.22 -0.45
N LEU A 64 0.29 12.19 0.87
CA LEU A 64 -0.96 12.63 1.51
C LEU A 64 -1.06 14.15 1.67
N HIS A 65 0.07 14.84 1.85
CA HIS A 65 0.08 16.27 2.15
C HIS A 65 1.15 17.00 1.36
N GLU A 66 0.75 18.07 0.68
CA GLU A 66 1.65 18.87 -0.15
C GLU A 66 2.80 19.49 0.67
N SER A 67 2.53 19.98 1.88
CA SER A 67 3.56 20.53 2.76
C SER A 67 4.62 19.49 3.15
N ARG A 68 4.22 18.22 3.37
CA ARG A 68 5.15 17.14 3.69
C ARG A 68 5.99 16.76 2.48
N HIS A 69 5.37 16.73 1.29
CA HIS A 69 6.10 16.49 0.05
C HIS A 69 7.18 17.56 -0.17
N ARG A 70 6.81 18.85 -0.12
CA ARG A 70 7.75 19.97 -0.20
C ARG A 70 8.84 19.91 0.87
N HIS A 71 8.48 19.58 2.11
CA HIS A 71 9.45 19.39 3.18
C HIS A 71 10.47 18.29 2.82
N ALA A 72 10.01 17.12 2.38
CA ALA A 72 10.89 16.02 1.99
C ALA A 72 11.79 16.38 0.79
N MET A 73 11.30 17.17 -0.18
CA MET A 73 12.09 17.63 -1.32
C MET A 73 13.18 18.62 -0.89
N ASN A 74 12.87 19.57 -0.01
CA ASN A 74 13.80 20.63 0.42
C ASN A 74 14.85 20.18 1.45
N ARG A 75 14.74 18.97 1.99
CA ARG A 75 15.72 18.47 2.97
C ARG A 75 17.07 18.19 2.32
N LEU A 76 18.13 18.57 3.03
CA LEU A 76 19.49 18.23 2.64
C LEU A 76 19.70 16.72 2.62
N ARG A 77 20.42 16.24 1.60
CA ARG A 77 20.67 14.82 1.36
C ARG A 77 22.16 14.53 1.29
N ALA A 78 22.53 13.33 1.73
CA ALA A 78 23.82 12.74 1.46
C ALA A 78 23.87 12.28 -0.02
N PRO A 79 25.06 12.06 -0.61
CA PRO A 79 25.18 11.55 -1.99
C PRO A 79 24.46 10.21 -2.22
N SER A 80 24.24 9.42 -1.17
CA SER A 80 23.45 8.17 -1.21
C SER A 80 21.94 8.40 -1.37
N GLY A 81 21.42 9.62 -1.23
CA GLY A 81 20.00 9.95 -1.30
C GLY A 81 19.26 9.89 0.06
N ARG A 82 19.91 9.33 1.08
CA ARG A 82 19.46 9.41 2.48
C ARG A 82 19.48 10.85 2.98
N PHE A 83 18.58 11.16 3.91
CA PHE A 83 18.64 12.43 4.60
C PHE A 83 19.82 12.49 5.55
N LEU A 84 20.45 13.66 5.63
CA LEU A 84 21.51 13.91 6.60
C LEU A 84 20.97 13.85 8.03
N THR A 85 21.80 13.33 8.93
CA THR A 85 21.58 13.38 10.37
C THR A 85 21.81 14.80 10.89
N LYS A 86 21.37 15.08 12.13
CA LYS A 86 21.51 16.41 12.73
C LYS A 86 22.97 16.86 12.84
N GLU A 87 23.85 15.93 13.21
CA GLU A 87 25.28 16.18 13.35
C GLU A 87 25.92 16.51 11.99
N GLU A 88 25.63 15.71 10.96
CA GLU A 88 26.15 15.94 9.61
C GLU A 88 25.62 17.25 9.00
N MET A 89 24.36 17.61 9.28
CA MET A 89 23.80 18.90 8.86
C MET A 89 24.53 20.08 9.51
N ALA A 90 24.86 19.99 10.80
CA ALA A 90 25.63 21.02 11.49
C ALA A 90 27.05 21.14 10.91
N MET A 91 27.71 20.02 10.63
CA MET A 91 29.03 20.03 9.98
C MET A 91 28.98 20.68 8.58
N MET A 92 27.98 20.36 7.77
CA MET A 92 27.80 20.95 6.43
C MET A 92 27.52 22.45 6.49
N ARG A 93 26.69 22.90 7.44
CA ARG A 93 26.42 24.33 7.66
C ARG A 93 27.69 25.08 8.06
N ASN A 94 28.44 24.54 9.03
CA ASN A 94 29.71 25.12 9.49
C ASN A 94 30.77 25.16 8.37
N LYS A 95 30.77 24.18 7.45
CA LYS A 95 31.67 24.16 6.29
C LYS A 95 31.31 25.25 5.27
N LYS A 96 30.02 25.50 5.06
CA LYS A 96 29.53 26.57 4.17
C LYS A 96 29.86 27.96 4.71
N ASP A 97 29.64 28.19 6.01
CA ASP A 97 29.90 29.49 6.63
C ASP A 97 31.41 29.86 6.57
N LYS A 98 32.32 28.87 6.54
CA LYS A 98 33.77 29.09 6.37
C LYS A 98 34.21 29.38 4.93
N SER A 99 33.47 28.92 3.92
CA SER A 99 33.80 29.21 2.51
C SER A 99 33.37 30.62 2.10
N ASP A 100 32.25 31.10 2.64
CA ASP A 100 31.65 32.38 2.25
C ASP A 100 32.30 33.59 2.95
N GLY A 101 33.15 33.37 3.96
CA GLY A 101 33.86 34.40 4.73
C GLY A 101 35.31 34.68 4.31
N ASN A 102 35.79 34.10 3.20
CA ASN A 102 37.13 34.32 2.65
C ASN A 102 37.06 34.89 1.21
N SER A 103 36.17 35.86 1.00
CA SER A 103 35.99 36.61 -0.25
C SER A 103 35.93 38.10 0.03
#